data_AF-A0A927EF66-F1
#
_entry.id   AF-A0A927EF66-F1
#
_cell.length_a   1.000
_cell.length_b   1.000
_cell.length_c   1.000
_cell.angle_alpha   90.00
_cell.angle_beta   90.00
_cell.angle_gamma   90.00
#
_symmetry.space_group_name_H-M   'P 1'
#
loop_
_entity.id
_entity.type
_entity.pdbx_description
1 polymer ?
#
loop_
_entity_poly.entity_id
_entity_poly.type
_entity_poly.pdbx_seq_one_letter_code
_entity_poly.pdbx_strand_id
1 'polypeptide(L)'
;MTRRSPVEIGLELRRWLADRGMTEQQLCDEINRRKLAKDRVSQSWISRICNGGFKRPSRQVLVVLEYVNIPFYDGITKSLTGRQTIERAIEDVWDGSAKSARAIAQLLRSAGALVRQPTRQGGKAAR
;
A
#
# COMPACT_ATOMS: atom_id res chain seq x y z
N MET A 1 9.02 -6.36 13.92
CA MET A 1 8.82 -5.94 12.52
C MET A 1 9.95 -6.51 11.70
N THR A 2 9.67 -7.50 10.86
CA THR A 2 10.70 -8.13 10.01
C THR A 2 10.90 -7.25 8.79
N ARG A 3 12.14 -7.07 8.34
CA ARG A 3 12.40 -6.27 7.14
C ARG A 3 12.19 -7.14 5.90
N ARG A 4 11.40 -6.66 4.93
CA ARG A 4 11.20 -7.38 3.67
C ARG A 4 12.44 -7.35 2.79
N SER A 5 12.60 -8.39 1.97
CA SER A 5 13.73 -8.46 1.05
C SER A 5 13.59 -7.42 -0.07
N PRO A 6 14.67 -6.67 -0.41
CA PRO A 6 14.67 -5.79 -1.57
C PRO A 6 14.26 -6.49 -2.88
N VAL A 7 14.59 -7.78 -3.02
CA VAL A 7 14.25 -8.59 -4.20
C VAL A 7 12.74 -8.82 -4.28
N GLU A 8 12.10 -9.16 -3.16
CA GLU A 8 10.64 -9.36 -3.10
C GLU A 8 9.90 -8.06 -3.42
N ILE A 9 10.37 -6.94 -2.84
CA ILE A 9 9.84 -5.61 -3.11
C ILE A 9 9.96 -5.25 -4.59
N GLY A 10 11.11 -5.54 -5.21
CA GLY A 10 11.33 -5.27 -6.63
C GLY A 10 10.44 -6.11 -7.55
N LEU A 11 10.19 -7.38 -7.19
CA LEU A 11 9.23 -8.23 -7.90
C LEU A 11 7.80 -7.71 -7.78
N GLU A 12 7.38 -7.28 -6.58
CA GLU A 12 6.05 -6.72 -6.35
C GLU A 12 5.84 -5.41 -7.10
N LEU A 13 6.84 -4.52 -7.12
CA LEU A 13 6.79 -3.28 -7.89
C LEU A 13 6.65 -3.55 -9.40
N ARG A 14 7.36 -4.55 -9.92
CA ARG A 14 7.23 -4.95 -11.34
C ARG A 14 5.84 -5.48 -11.68
N ARG A 15 5.25 -6.29 -10.80
CA ARG A 15 3.86 -6.76 -10.96
C ARG A 15 2.89 -5.59 -10.94
N TRP A 16 3.04 -4.68 -9.98
CA TRP A 16 2.20 -3.49 -9.87
C TRP A 16 2.21 -2.61 -11.12
N LEU A 17 3.39 -2.47 -11.76
CA LEU A 17 3.57 -1.76 -13.03
C LEU A 17 2.88 -2.50 -14.19
N ALA A 18 3.09 -3.82 -14.28
CA ALA A 18 2.49 -4.66 -15.31
C ALA A 18 0.96 -4.66 -15.25
N ASP A 19 0.37 -4.77 -14.04
CA ASP A 19 -1.08 -4.76 -13.82
C ASP A 19 -1.74 -3.44 -14.27
N ARG A 20 -0.95 -2.35 -14.37
CA ARG A 20 -1.40 -1.02 -14.80
C ARG A 20 -1.00 -0.67 -16.23
N GLY A 21 -0.30 -1.56 -16.93
CA GLY A 21 0.31 -1.25 -18.22
C GLY A 21 1.25 -0.04 -18.16
N MET A 22 1.87 0.21 -17.00
CA MET A 22 2.71 1.37 -16.76
C MET A 22 4.20 1.04 -16.90
N THR A 23 4.95 1.95 -17.51
CA THR A 23 6.42 1.89 -17.55
C THR A 23 7.04 2.53 -16.31
N GLU A 24 8.30 2.21 -16.03
CA GLU A 24 9.06 2.86 -14.94
C GLU A 24 9.15 4.38 -15.13
N GLN A 25 9.22 4.85 -16.39
CA GLN A 25 9.24 6.28 -16.71
C GLN A 25 7.88 6.93 -16.38
N GLN A 26 6.77 6.28 -16.71
CA GLN A 26 5.43 6.80 -16.37
C GLN A 26 5.24 6.88 -14.85
N LEU A 27 5.73 5.90 -14.09
CA LEU A 27 5.72 5.96 -12.62
C LEU A 27 6.57 7.12 -12.09
N CYS A 28 7.76 7.33 -12.66
CA CYS A 28 8.63 8.47 -12.34
C CYS A 28 7.89 9.80 -12.54
N ASP A 29 7.28 9.97 -13.71
CA ASP A 29 6.58 11.21 -14.07
C ASP A 29 5.38 11.46 -13.15
N GLU A 30 4.64 10.42 -12.81
CA GLU A 30 3.47 10.50 -11.93
C GLU A 30 3.85 10.86 -10.49
N ILE A 31 4.91 10.26 -9.92
CA ILE A 31 5.41 10.60 -8.58
C ILE A 31 5.88 12.06 -8.53
N ASN A 32 6.62 12.49 -9.55
CA ASN A 32 7.15 13.86 -9.64
C ASN A 32 6.03 14.89 -9.83
N ARG A 33 5.00 14.58 -10.63
CA ARG A 33 3.81 15.43 -10.84
C ARG A 33 3.09 15.71 -9.53
N ARG A 34 2.98 14.70 -8.66
CA ARG A 34 2.33 14.81 -7.34
C ARG A 34 3.20 15.49 -6.27
N LYS A 35 4.46 15.85 -6.59
CA LYS A 35 5.41 16.51 -5.66
C LYS A 35 5.56 15.77 -4.31
N LEU A 36 5.52 14.44 -4.34
CA LEU A 36 5.57 13.61 -3.13
C LEU A 36 6.96 13.56 -2.48
N ALA A 37 7.99 13.85 -3.26
CA ALA A 37 9.36 13.97 -2.77
C ALA A 37 9.82 15.43 -2.84
N LYS A 38 10.66 15.82 -1.86
CA LYS A 38 11.36 17.13 -1.88
C LYS A 38 12.28 17.23 -3.08
N ASP A 39 12.92 16.12 -3.43
CA ASP A 39 13.79 15.98 -4.59
C ASP A 39 13.11 15.10 -5.64
N ARG A 40 13.37 15.35 -6.92
CA ARG A 40 12.80 14.53 -7.99
C ARG A 40 13.28 13.08 -7.88
N VAL A 41 12.36 12.14 -8.07
CA VAL A 41 12.70 10.74 -8.29
C VAL A 41 13.10 10.58 -9.76
N SER A 42 14.20 9.88 -10.03
CA SER A 42 14.59 9.53 -11.41
C SER A 42 14.11 8.13 -11.77
N GLN A 43 13.91 7.86 -13.07
CA GLN A 43 13.58 6.53 -13.54
C GLN A 43 14.68 5.50 -13.17
N SER A 44 15.96 5.90 -13.17
CA SER A 44 17.07 5.03 -12.74
C SER A 44 16.95 4.57 -11.27
N TRP A 45 16.32 5.36 -10.40
CA TRP A 45 15.99 4.94 -9.03
C TRP A 45 14.90 3.88 -9.01
N ILE A 46 13.84 4.06 -9.82
CA ILE A 46 12.76 3.08 -9.94
C ILE A 46 13.30 1.76 -10.47
N SER A 47 14.11 1.80 -11.53
CA SER A 47 14.76 0.60 -12.09
C SER A 47 15.61 -0.13 -11.04
N ARG A 48 16.35 0.61 -10.21
CA ARG A 48 17.12 0.04 -9.10
C ARG A 48 16.21 -0.66 -8.08
N ILE A 49 15.05 -0.10 -7.76
CA ILE A 49 14.07 -0.71 -6.85
C ILE A 49 13.46 -1.96 -7.48
N CYS A 50 13.02 -1.91 -8.75
CA CYS A 50 12.50 -3.05 -9.51
C CYS A 50 13.45 -4.25 -9.50
N ASN A 51 14.76 -3.98 -9.56
CA ASN A 51 15.80 -5.01 -9.53
C ASN A 51 16.25 -5.40 -8.10
N GLY A 52 15.66 -4.82 -7.06
CA GLY A 52 16.07 -5.08 -5.66
C GLY A 52 17.47 -4.56 -5.32
N GLY A 53 18.03 -3.66 -6.13
CA GLY A 53 19.40 -3.16 -6.01
C GLY A 53 19.60 -2.12 -4.91
N PHE A 54 19.00 -2.29 -3.73
CA PHE A 54 19.12 -1.34 -2.62
C PHE A 54 19.31 -2.03 -1.26
N LYS A 55 20.31 -1.58 -0.48
CA LYS A 55 20.64 -2.16 0.83
C LYS A 55 19.91 -1.53 2.00
N ARG A 56 19.49 -0.27 1.90
CA ARG A 56 18.69 0.46 2.90
C ARG A 56 17.68 1.34 2.16
N PRO A 57 16.48 1.56 2.71
CA PRO A 57 15.50 2.40 2.04
C PRO A 57 15.95 3.86 2.20
N SER A 58 16.37 4.47 1.10
CA SER A 58 16.54 5.93 1.09
C SER A 58 15.17 6.60 1.14
N ARG A 59 15.13 7.91 1.40
CA ARG A 59 13.89 8.68 1.36
C ARG A 59 13.16 8.52 0.01
N GLN A 60 13.89 8.49 -1.10
CA GLN A 60 13.32 8.29 -2.43
C GLN A 60 12.70 6.90 -2.59
N VAL A 61 13.36 5.86 -2.07
CA VAL A 61 12.79 4.50 -2.06
C VAL A 61 11.49 4.48 -1.26
N LEU A 62 11.47 5.09 -0.07
CA LEU A 62 10.26 5.14 0.75
C LEU A 62 9.12 5.87 0.04
N VAL A 63 9.38 6.99 -0.65
CA VAL A 63 8.35 7.70 -1.42
C VAL A 63 7.78 6.84 -2.53
N VAL A 64 8.62 6.14 -3.28
CA VAL A 64 8.15 5.23 -4.35
C VAL A 64 7.27 4.13 -3.74
N LEU A 65 7.76 3.47 -2.69
CA LEU A 65 7.06 2.37 -2.02
C LEU A 65 5.74 2.80 -1.37
N GLU A 66 5.71 3.97 -0.76
CA GLU A 66 4.51 4.56 -0.18
C GLU A 66 3.48 4.87 -1.26
N TYR A 67 3.90 5.49 -2.36
CA TYR A 67 3.03 5.80 -3.48
C TYR A 67 2.34 4.56 -4.06
N VAL A 68 3.12 3.49 -4.31
CA VAL A 68 2.61 2.22 -4.88
C VAL A 68 1.99 1.30 -3.83
N ASN A 69 2.00 1.71 -2.55
CA ASN A 69 1.50 0.94 -1.41
C ASN A 69 2.18 -0.42 -1.19
N ILE A 70 3.49 -0.49 -1.39
CA ILE A 70 4.29 -1.69 -1.09
C ILE A 70 4.97 -1.50 0.27
N PRO A 71 4.63 -2.29 1.30
CA PRO A 71 5.25 -2.14 2.61
C PRO A 71 6.72 -2.58 2.57
N PHE A 72 7.58 -1.85 3.28
CA PHE A 72 9.00 -2.20 3.44
C PHE A 72 9.29 -3.08 4.66
N TYR A 73 8.47 -2.95 5.71
CA TYR A 73 8.54 -3.78 6.92
C TYR A 73 7.30 -4.65 7.01
N ASP A 74 7.49 -5.91 7.39
CA ASP A 74 6.42 -6.82 7.77
C ASP A 74 5.85 -6.40 9.14
N GLY A 75 4.55 -6.14 9.14
CA GLY A 75 3.81 -5.56 10.23
C GLY A 75 2.85 -4.48 9.72
N ILE A 76 1.71 -4.31 10.40
CA ILE A 76 0.64 -3.37 10.03
C ILE A 76 1.19 -1.95 10.00
N THR A 77 1.70 -1.53 8.85
CA THR A 77 2.08 -0.15 8.59
C THR A 77 0.80 0.51 8.08
N LYS A 78 0.34 1.57 8.75
CA LYS A 78 -0.84 2.33 8.30
C LYS A 78 -0.53 2.89 6.91
N SER A 79 -1.01 2.19 5.89
CA SER A 79 -0.81 2.60 4.50
C SER A 79 -1.52 3.93 4.26
N LEU A 80 -0.75 4.95 3.86
CA LEU A 80 -1.32 6.23 3.45
C LEU A 80 -2.20 6.08 2.20
N THR A 81 -1.84 5.18 1.30
CA THR A 81 -2.65 4.82 0.12
C THR A 81 -3.91 4.06 0.52
N GLY A 82 -3.84 3.13 1.49
CA GLY A 82 -5.00 2.42 2.01
C GLY A 82 -5.99 3.36 2.69
N ARG A 83 -5.50 4.39 3.40
CA ARG A 83 -6.32 5.49 3.90
C ARG A 83 -7.01 6.25 2.76
N GLN A 84 -6.24 6.68 1.74
CA GLN A 84 -6.79 7.41 0.60
C GLN A 84 -7.80 6.57 -0.20
N THR A 85 -7.60 5.26 -0.34
CA THR A 85 -8.55 4.34 -0.97
C THR A 85 -9.87 4.30 -0.21
N ILE A 86 -9.81 4.20 1.13
CA ILE A 86 -11.01 4.21 1.97
C ILE A 86 -11.71 5.57 1.90
N GLU A 87 -10.95 6.67 1.98
CA GLU A 87 -11.51 8.04 1.89
C GLU A 87 -12.23 8.25 0.56
N ARG A 88 -11.63 7.88 -0.58
CA ARG A 88 -12.28 7.98 -1.89
C ARG A 88 -13.52 7.09 -2.00
N ALA A 89 -13.44 5.85 -1.53
CA ALA A 89 -14.60 4.96 -1.54
C ALA A 89 -15.75 5.54 -0.72
N ILE A 90 -15.47 6.18 0.42
CA ILE A 90 -16.48 6.87 1.22
C ILE A 90 -17.05 8.06 0.44
N GLU A 91 -16.22 8.89 -0.18
CA GLU A 91 -16.67 10.02 -1.01
C GLU A 91 -17.60 9.57 -2.14
N ASP A 92 -17.32 8.43 -2.79
CA ASP A 92 -18.12 7.91 -3.91
C ASP A 92 -19.52 7.41 -3.50
N VAL A 93 -19.67 6.83 -2.30
CA VAL A 93 -20.95 6.27 -1.83
C VAL A 93 -21.70 7.14 -0.81
N TRP A 94 -21.06 8.15 -0.24
CA TRP A 94 -21.69 8.96 0.80
C TRP A 94 -22.52 10.11 0.22
N ASP A 95 -23.84 10.01 0.36
CA ASP A 95 -24.82 11.04 -0.06
C ASP A 95 -24.88 12.28 0.85
N GLY A 96 -23.97 12.43 1.82
CA GLY A 96 -23.94 13.52 2.79
C GLY A 96 -24.96 13.41 3.93
N SER A 97 -25.86 12.40 3.92
CA SER A 97 -26.86 12.24 4.97
C SER A 97 -26.29 11.63 6.26
N ALA A 98 -26.91 11.96 7.40
CA ALA A 98 -26.55 11.36 8.68
C ALA A 98 -26.88 9.85 8.75
N LYS A 99 -27.86 9.39 7.95
CA LYS A 99 -28.29 7.99 7.90
C LYS A 99 -27.23 7.11 7.22
N SER A 100 -26.75 7.53 6.05
CA SER A 100 -25.68 6.84 5.32
C SER A 100 -24.36 6.86 6.09
N ALA A 101 -24.00 7.99 6.71
CA ALA A 101 -22.80 8.10 7.56
C ALA A 101 -22.81 7.07 8.70
N ARG A 102 -23.94 6.89 9.39
CA ARG A 102 -24.09 5.86 10.45
C ARG A 102 -23.98 4.45 9.90
N ALA A 103 -24.56 4.16 8.74
CA ALA A 103 -24.49 2.86 8.09
C ALA A 103 -23.05 2.50 7.70
N ILE A 104 -22.32 3.42 7.05
CA ILE A 104 -20.91 3.25 6.68
C ILE A 104 -20.06 3.02 7.94
N ALA A 105 -20.24 3.84 8.98
CA ALA A 105 -19.52 3.69 10.23
C ALA A 105 -19.80 2.32 10.90
N GLN A 106 -21.03 1.83 10.81
CA GLN A 106 -21.40 0.51 11.35
C GLN A 106 -20.76 -0.64 10.55
N LEU A 107 -20.71 -0.54 9.23
CA LEU A 107 -20.01 -1.51 8.38
C LEU A 107 -18.52 -1.57 8.70
N LEU A 108 -17.86 -0.41 8.82
CA LEU A 108 -16.44 -0.34 9.17
C LEU A 108 -16.14 -0.93 10.56
N ARG A 109 -17.00 -0.66 11.56
CA ARG A 109 -16.88 -1.30 12.89
C ARG A 109 -17.05 -2.81 12.81
N SER A 110 -17.99 -3.30 12.02
CA SER A 110 -18.25 -4.73 11.85
C SER A 110 -17.08 -5.43 11.15
N ALA A 111 -16.54 -4.82 10.09
CA ALA A 111 -15.31 -5.29 9.44
C ALA A 111 -14.13 -5.29 10.42
N GLY A 112 -14.00 -4.25 11.25
CA GLY A 112 -12.99 -4.18 12.30
C GLY A 112 -13.12 -5.31 13.34
N ALA A 113 -14.34 -5.74 13.68
CA ALA A 113 -14.57 -6.86 14.58
C ALA A 113 -14.12 -8.20 13.96
N LEU A 114 -14.34 -8.40 12.65
CA LEU A 114 -13.89 -9.59 11.92
C LEU A 114 -12.36 -9.67 11.85
N VAL A 115 -11.69 -8.54 11.58
CA VAL A 115 -10.22 -8.47 11.52
C VAL A 115 -9.59 -8.71 12.90
N ARG A 116 -10.28 -8.34 13.98
CA ARG A 116 -9.80 -8.52 15.37
C ARG A 116 -10.09 -9.90 15.95
N GLN A 117 -10.88 -10.75 15.28
CA GLN A 117 -11.01 -12.13 15.72
C GLN A 117 -9.69 -12.86 15.43
N PRO A 118 -8.99 -13.38 16.44
CA PRO A 118 -7.90 -14.31 16.18
C PRO A 118 -8.52 -15.49 15.46
N THR A 119 -7.92 -15.85 14.32
CA THR A 119 -8.26 -17.04 13.56
C THR A 119 -8.32 -18.20 14.55
N ARG A 120 -9.53 -18.67 14.90
CA ARG A 120 -9.70 -19.88 15.71
C ARG A 120 -9.19 -21.03 14.84
N GLN A 121 -7.89 -21.31 14.93
CA GLN A 121 -7.28 -22.50 14.35
C GLN A 121 -7.99 -23.71 14.94
N GLY A 122 -8.47 -24.58 14.05
CA GLY A 122 -9.19 -25.80 14.39
C GLY A 122 -8.39 -26.66 15.36
N GLY A 123 -8.96 -26.85 16.55
CA GLY A 123 -8.59 -27.94 17.43
C GLY A 123 -9.08 -29.26 16.83
N LYS A 124 -8.26 -29.87 15.99
CA LYS A 124 -8.26 -31.32 15.79
C LYS A 124 -6.95 -31.86 16.37
N ALA A 125 -7.02 -32.37 17.59
CA ALA A 125 -6.11 -33.35 18.17
C ALA A 125 -6.97 -34.18 19.13
N ALA A 126 -7.48 -35.34 18.71
CA ALA A 126 -6.76 -36.61 18.75
C ALA A 126 -6.34 -36.98 20.19
N ARG A 127 -7.24 -37.64 20.92
CA ARG A 127 -7.08 -39.01 21.43
C ARG A 127 -8.41 -39.52 21.97
#